data_AF-A0ABD3NX25-F1
#
_entry.id   AF-A0ABD3NX25-F1
#
_cell.length_a   1.000
_cell.length_b   1.000
_cell.length_c   1.000
_cell.angle_alpha   90.00
_cell.angle_beta   90.00
_cell.angle_gamma   90.00
#
_symmetry.space_group_name_H-M   'P 1'
#
loop_
_entity.id
_entity.type
_entity.pdbx_description
1 polymer ?
#
loop_
_entity_poly.entity_id
_entity_poly.type
_entity_poly.pdbx_seq_one_letter_code
_entity_poly.pdbx_strand_id
1 'polypeptide(L)'
;MNRNATSIIVAKSTNRRQRSGTAKESIWTTSLLKCLLVVTSGVLLPICPTFMLAMQSVSNSTASSFSHGLAAEPIVQSTHKTWQDYLKESSEEQVIDGTIDEKRGIQERLRHVEMYYQRWIANHQSTQDGHLRYRCSNRNKLCAYWASIGECSNNPMFMEDVCVLACMRCDRLTEE
;
A
#
# COMPACT_ATOMS: atom_id res chain seq x y z
N MET A 1 -26.66 15.71 41.21
CA MET A 1 -26.57 17.18 41.44
C MET A 1 -25.14 17.42 41.92
N ASN A 2 -24.22 17.92 41.11
CA ASN A 2 -24.08 19.34 40.80
C ASN A 2 -23.38 19.51 39.43
N ARG A 3 -23.88 20.45 38.64
CA ARG A 3 -23.45 20.74 37.26
C ARG A 3 -22.45 21.91 37.35
N ASN A 4 -21.31 21.83 36.68
CA ASN A 4 -20.58 23.01 36.21
C ASN A 4 -19.97 22.69 34.85
N ALA A 5 -20.74 23.04 33.82
CA ALA A 5 -20.34 23.03 32.43
C ALA A 5 -19.57 24.33 32.13
N THR A 6 -18.35 24.21 31.62
CA THR A 6 -17.65 25.32 30.96
C THR A 6 -17.33 24.87 29.54
N SER A 7 -18.23 25.21 28.62
CA SER A 7 -18.05 25.01 27.18
C SER A 7 -17.00 26.00 26.67
N ILE A 8 -15.83 25.51 26.26
CA ILE A 8 -14.88 26.30 25.46
C ILE A 8 -15.09 25.91 24.01
N ILE A 9 -15.78 26.79 23.29
CA ILE A 9 -15.99 26.72 21.84
C ILE A 9 -14.67 27.16 21.18
N VAL A 10 -13.92 26.23 20.58
CA VAL A 10 -12.81 26.58 19.68
C VAL A 10 -13.34 26.55 18.25
N ALA A 11 -13.41 27.74 17.65
CA ALA A 11 -13.92 27.97 16.31
C ALA A 11 -13.04 27.32 15.23
N LYS A 12 -13.72 26.76 14.23
CA LYS A 12 -13.15 26.10 13.05
C LYS A 12 -12.69 27.17 12.06
N SER A 13 -11.39 27.34 11.86
CA SER A 13 -10.82 28.25 10.85
C SER A 13 -10.95 27.64 9.44
N THR A 14 -11.94 28.10 8.69
CA THR A 14 -12.07 27.86 7.24
C THR A 14 -11.20 28.85 6.48
N ASN A 15 -10.13 28.40 5.83
CA ASN A 15 -9.36 29.21 4.89
C ASN A 15 -9.70 28.80 3.45
N ARG A 16 -10.65 29.51 2.83
CA ARG A 16 -10.95 29.47 1.40
C ARG A 16 -10.36 30.72 0.78
N ARG A 17 -9.24 30.60 0.05
CA ARG A 17 -8.69 31.67 -0.78
C ARG A 17 -8.86 31.29 -2.25
N GLN A 18 -9.95 31.76 -2.85
CA GLN A 18 -10.06 31.91 -4.29
C GLN A 18 -9.40 33.23 -4.67
N ARG A 19 -8.48 33.21 -5.64
CA ARG A 19 -8.11 34.41 -6.40
C ARG A 19 -8.04 34.05 -7.88
N SER A 20 -9.11 34.42 -8.56
CA SER A 20 -9.20 34.58 -10.01
C SER A 20 -8.24 35.66 -10.47
N GLY A 21 -7.40 35.34 -11.46
CA GLY A 21 -6.61 36.30 -12.23
C GLY A 21 -6.90 36.08 -13.71
N THR A 22 -7.52 37.09 -14.34
CA THR A 22 -7.89 37.12 -15.75
C THR A 22 -6.71 37.56 -16.63
N ALA A 23 -6.57 36.87 -17.76
CA ALA A 23 -6.16 37.32 -19.10
C ALA A 23 -4.93 38.23 -19.26
N LYS A 24 -3.90 37.68 -19.92
CA LYS A 24 -3.21 38.36 -21.03
C LYS A 24 -2.97 37.37 -22.16
N GLU A 25 -3.58 37.69 -23.30
CA GLU A 25 -3.39 37.06 -24.60
C GLU A 25 -2.09 37.54 -25.24
N SER A 26 -1.37 36.64 -25.91
CA SER A 26 -0.56 36.96 -27.09
C SER A 26 -0.19 35.69 -27.85
N ILE A 27 -1.03 35.34 -28.82
CA ILE A 27 -0.69 35.13 -30.23
C ILE A 27 0.71 34.52 -30.49
N TRP A 28 0.74 33.21 -30.73
CA TRP A 28 1.53 32.62 -31.80
C TRP A 28 0.66 31.63 -32.56
N THR A 29 0.09 32.12 -33.64
CA THR A 29 -0.44 31.33 -34.74
C THR A 29 0.73 30.65 -35.45
N THR A 30 0.77 29.31 -35.52
CA THR A 30 1.23 28.59 -36.72
C THR A 30 0.80 27.12 -36.71
N SER A 31 0.27 26.73 -37.86
CA SER A 31 0.21 25.36 -38.40
C SER A 31 -0.71 24.34 -37.73
N LEU A 32 -1.98 24.47 -38.12
CA LEU A 32 -2.88 23.36 -38.39
C LEU A 32 -2.18 22.27 -39.23
N LEU A 33 -1.83 21.14 -38.62
CA LEU A 33 -1.88 19.86 -39.31
C LEU A 33 -3.08 19.09 -38.74
N LYS A 34 -4.25 19.44 -39.27
CA LYS A 34 -5.46 18.62 -39.18
C LYS A 34 -5.14 17.28 -39.84
N CYS A 35 -4.94 16.24 -39.05
CA CYS A 35 -5.08 14.87 -39.56
C CYS A 35 -6.55 14.71 -39.96
N LEU A 36 -6.84 14.90 -41.25
CA LEU A 36 -8.07 14.39 -41.82
C LEU A 36 -8.08 12.87 -41.60
N LEU A 37 -9.13 12.42 -40.91
CA LEU A 37 -9.55 11.03 -40.91
C LEU A 37 -9.90 10.64 -42.35
N VAL A 38 -8.92 10.13 -43.08
CA VAL A 38 -9.19 9.35 -44.29
C VAL A 38 -9.51 7.94 -43.82
N VAL A 39 -10.80 7.63 -43.78
CA VAL A 39 -11.28 6.26 -43.71
C VAL A 39 -10.98 5.62 -45.06
N THR A 40 -9.84 4.95 -45.18
CA THR A 40 -9.62 3.96 -46.22
C THR A 40 -9.11 2.68 -45.57
N SER A 41 -10.01 1.70 -45.54
CA SER A 41 -9.76 0.26 -45.56
C SER A 41 -8.61 -0.24 -44.68
N GLY A 42 -8.98 -0.77 -43.52
CA GLY A 42 -8.07 -1.33 -42.53
C GLY A 42 -7.07 -2.32 -43.12
N VAL A 43 -5.79 -1.96 -43.03
CA VAL A 43 -4.65 -2.83 -42.72
C VAL A 43 -3.60 -1.89 -42.10
N LEU A 44 -3.29 -2.06 -40.81
CA LEU A 44 -2.13 -1.40 -40.20
C LEU A 44 -0.95 -2.38 -40.20
N LEU A 45 -0.09 -2.25 -41.21
CA LEU A 45 1.26 -2.82 -41.24
C LEU A 45 2.22 -1.81 -40.57
N PRO A 46 3.13 -2.24 -39.68
CA PRO A 46 4.13 -1.35 -39.11
C PRO A 46 5.23 -1.08 -40.14
N ILE A 47 5.22 0.13 -40.72
CA ILE A 47 6.34 0.64 -41.50
C ILE A 47 7.28 1.34 -40.51
N CYS A 48 8.34 0.67 -40.08
CA CYS A 48 9.50 1.33 -39.48
C CYS A 48 10.69 1.12 -40.42
N PRO A 49 10.94 2.04 -41.37
CA PRO A 49 12.03 1.92 -42.32
C PRO A 49 13.23 2.68 -41.76
N THR A 50 13.99 2.09 -40.83
CA THR A 50 15.40 2.49 -40.55
C THR A 50 16.20 1.59 -39.60
N PHE A 51 15.68 0.49 -39.03
CA PHE A 51 16.48 -0.37 -38.15
C PHE A 51 16.51 -1.83 -38.62
N MET A 52 16.94 -2.04 -39.87
CA MET A 52 17.21 -3.34 -40.48
C MET A 52 18.55 -3.30 -41.22
N LEU A 53 19.64 -3.06 -40.49
CA LEU A 53 21.00 -3.21 -40.99
C LEU A 53 21.97 -3.51 -39.83
N ALA A 54 21.81 -4.69 -39.23
CA ALA A 54 22.88 -5.31 -38.44
C ALA A 54 22.61 -6.80 -38.20
N MET A 55 22.30 -7.58 -39.24
CA MET A 55 22.39 -9.05 -39.13
C MET A 55 22.83 -9.63 -40.47
N GLN A 56 24.15 -9.70 -40.66
CA GLN A 56 24.83 -10.78 -41.37
C GLN A 56 26.34 -10.58 -41.25
N SER A 57 26.97 -11.34 -40.34
CA SER A 57 28.17 -12.16 -40.61
C SER A 57 28.94 -12.45 -39.31
N VAL A 58 28.55 -13.49 -38.58
CA VAL A 58 29.55 -14.39 -37.99
C VAL A 58 29.09 -15.82 -38.22
N SER A 59 29.98 -16.54 -38.87
CA SER A 59 29.97 -17.93 -39.31
C SER A 59 29.48 -18.94 -38.28
N ASN A 60 28.75 -19.95 -38.80
CA ASN A 60 28.62 -21.26 -38.19
C ASN A 60 29.98 -21.78 -37.72
N SER A 61 30.07 -22.13 -36.44
CA SER A 61 31.10 -23.02 -35.91
C SER A 61 30.45 -23.87 -34.83
N THR A 62 30.20 -25.13 -35.21
CA THR A 62 30.09 -26.34 -34.37
C THR A 62 29.54 -26.16 -32.95
N ALA A 63 28.28 -26.57 -32.76
CA ALA A 63 27.79 -26.96 -31.44
C ALA A 63 28.67 -28.11 -30.91
N SER A 64 29.55 -27.81 -29.96
CA SER A 64 30.12 -28.82 -29.10
C SER A 64 29.06 -29.19 -28.06
N SER A 65 28.57 -30.43 -28.14
CA SER A 65 27.78 -31.05 -27.10
C SER A 65 28.64 -31.19 -25.85
N PHE A 66 28.64 -30.19 -24.96
CA PHE A 66 29.07 -30.38 -23.58
C PHE A 66 27.88 -30.91 -22.78
N SER A 67 27.76 -32.24 -22.79
CA SER A 67 26.93 -32.99 -21.85
C SER A 67 27.62 -33.02 -20.48
N HIS A 68 27.70 -31.87 -19.80
CA HIS A 68 27.84 -31.89 -18.34
C HIS A 68 26.44 -31.75 -17.77
N GLY A 69 25.92 -32.87 -17.27
CA GLY A 69 24.73 -32.89 -16.43
C GLY A 69 25.00 -32.06 -15.18
N LEU A 70 24.69 -30.77 -15.27
CA LEU A 70 24.38 -29.98 -14.11
C LEU A 70 23.01 -30.47 -13.67
N ALA A 71 22.99 -31.37 -12.68
CA ALA A 71 21.81 -31.51 -11.85
C ALA A 71 21.46 -30.08 -11.44
N ALA A 72 20.32 -29.58 -11.92
CA ALA A 72 19.77 -28.35 -11.39
C ALA A 72 19.61 -28.59 -9.89
N GLU A 73 20.46 -27.97 -9.07
CA GLU A 73 20.19 -27.89 -7.65
C GLU A 73 18.77 -27.35 -7.52
N PRO A 74 17.92 -27.92 -6.65
CA PRO A 74 16.62 -27.34 -6.41
C PRO A 74 16.87 -25.88 -6.02
N ILE A 75 16.27 -24.95 -6.76
CA ILE A 75 16.24 -23.55 -6.37
C ILE A 75 15.60 -23.55 -4.99
N VAL A 76 16.42 -23.42 -3.94
CA VAL A 76 15.94 -23.15 -2.60
C VAL A 76 15.34 -21.75 -2.69
N GLN A 77 14.07 -21.68 -3.05
CA GLN A 77 13.29 -20.47 -2.88
C GLN A 77 13.33 -20.19 -1.40
N SER A 78 14.15 -19.23 -0.97
CA SER A 78 14.10 -18.77 0.41
C SER A 78 12.68 -18.28 0.63
N THR A 79 11.87 -19.02 1.38
CA THR A 79 10.48 -18.68 1.66
C THR A 79 10.51 -17.53 2.67
N HIS A 80 10.79 -16.32 2.17
CA HIS A 80 10.69 -15.14 3.00
C HIS A 80 9.21 -14.97 3.35
N LYS A 81 8.85 -15.26 4.61
CA LYS A 81 7.48 -15.07 5.12
C LYS A 81 7.04 -13.64 4.82
N THR A 82 5.83 -13.50 4.31
CA THR A 82 5.20 -12.20 4.09
C THR A 82 4.68 -11.65 5.42
N TRP A 83 4.35 -10.35 5.46
CA TRP A 83 3.70 -9.78 6.65
C TRP A 83 2.37 -10.47 6.97
N GLN A 84 1.62 -10.91 5.94
CA GLN A 84 0.37 -11.64 6.14
C GLN A 84 0.63 -12.94 6.91
N ASP A 85 1.74 -13.62 6.59
CA ASP A 85 2.11 -14.87 7.27
C ASP A 85 2.46 -14.62 8.73
N TYR A 86 3.14 -13.51 9.04
CA TYR A 86 3.45 -13.13 10.42
C TYR A 86 2.20 -12.76 11.23
N LEU A 87 1.28 -12.00 10.65
CA LEU A 87 0.03 -11.65 11.33
C LEU A 87 -0.83 -12.89 11.57
N LYS A 88 -0.90 -13.82 10.62
CA LYS A 88 -1.61 -15.09 10.80
C LYS A 88 -1.04 -15.94 11.94
N GLU A 89 0.26 -15.84 12.22
CA GLU A 89 0.94 -16.61 13.26
C GLU A 89 0.86 -15.95 14.64
N SER A 90 0.76 -14.62 14.71
CA SER A 90 0.91 -13.85 15.96
C SER A 90 -0.33 -13.06 16.39
N SER A 91 -1.32 -12.87 15.53
CA SER A 91 -2.50 -12.05 15.77
C SER A 91 -3.78 -12.82 15.48
N GLU A 92 -4.85 -12.53 16.23
CA GLU A 92 -6.17 -13.07 15.91
C GLU A 92 -6.68 -12.53 14.56
N GLU A 93 -7.30 -13.41 13.78
CA GLU A 93 -7.96 -13.05 12.53
C GLU A 93 -9.15 -12.11 12.81
N GLN A 94 -9.23 -11.02 12.05
CA GLN A 94 -10.22 -9.97 12.26
C GLN A 94 -11.49 -10.26 11.45
N VAL A 95 -12.64 -10.23 12.11
CA VAL A 95 -13.94 -10.49 11.48
C VAL A 95 -14.39 -9.26 10.69
N ILE A 96 -14.91 -9.48 9.48
CA ILE A 96 -15.51 -8.45 8.62
C ILE A 96 -17.01 -8.76 8.46
N ASP A 97 -17.79 -8.48 9.50
CA ASP A 97 -19.23 -8.70 9.55
C ASP A 97 -20.01 -7.41 9.88
N GLY A 98 -21.31 -7.55 10.12
CA GLY A 98 -22.21 -6.42 10.36
C GLY A 98 -22.79 -5.76 9.10
N THR A 99 -23.22 -4.52 9.26
CA THR A 99 -23.79 -3.66 8.21
C THR A 99 -22.78 -3.29 7.13
N ILE A 100 -23.24 -2.74 6.01
CA ILE A 100 -22.35 -2.30 4.91
C ILE A 100 -21.35 -1.25 5.39
N ASP A 101 -21.78 -0.32 6.24
CA ASP A 101 -20.93 0.75 6.74
C ASP A 101 -19.92 0.23 7.78
N GLU A 102 -20.32 -0.71 8.64
CA GLU A 102 -19.41 -1.38 9.57
C GLU A 102 -18.33 -2.16 8.81
N LYS A 103 -18.72 -2.97 7.81
CA LYS A 103 -17.77 -3.69 6.96
C LYS A 103 -16.78 -2.76 6.27
N ARG A 104 -17.26 -1.63 5.74
CA ARG A 104 -16.40 -0.62 5.12
C ARG A 104 -15.42 -0.02 6.13
N GLY A 105 -15.90 0.31 7.33
CA GLY A 105 -15.07 0.83 8.42
C GLY A 105 -13.98 -0.16 8.85
N ILE A 106 -14.35 -1.43 9.02
CA ILE A 106 -13.42 -2.53 9.34
C ILE A 106 -12.36 -2.67 8.24
N GLN A 107 -12.78 -2.72 6.96
CA GLN A 107 -11.86 -2.88 5.83
C GLN A 107 -10.87 -1.70 5.74
N GLU A 108 -11.33 -0.46 5.89
CA GLU A 108 -10.45 0.70 5.87
C GLU A 108 -9.47 0.70 7.05
N ARG A 109 -9.94 0.27 8.23
CA ARG A 109 -9.06 0.09 9.39
C ARG A 109 -7.97 -0.93 9.11
N LEU A 110 -8.32 -2.10 8.58
CA LEU A 110 -7.36 -3.15 8.23
C LEU A 110 -6.34 -2.69 7.18
N ARG A 111 -6.77 -1.89 6.20
CA ARG A 111 -5.88 -1.28 5.19
C ARG A 111 -4.82 -0.38 5.84
N HIS A 112 -5.22 0.43 6.82
CA HIS A 112 -4.28 1.28 7.55
C HIS A 112 -3.37 0.49 8.48
N VAL A 113 -3.87 -0.55 9.14
CA VAL A 113 -3.06 -1.46 9.94
C VAL A 113 -1.98 -2.10 9.09
N GLU A 114 -2.33 -2.56 7.90
CA GLU A 114 -1.36 -3.13 6.97
C GLU A 114 -0.27 -2.11 6.61
N MET A 115 -0.69 -0.92 6.20
CA MET A 115 0.24 0.17 5.89
C MET A 115 1.16 0.53 7.07
N TYR A 116 0.64 0.52 8.30
CA TYR A 116 1.41 0.76 9.51
C TYR A 116 2.43 -0.35 9.78
N TYR A 117 2.00 -1.62 9.67
CA TYR A 117 2.85 -2.79 9.85
C TYR A 117 4.09 -2.72 8.94
N GLN A 118 3.89 -2.41 7.66
CA GLN A 118 4.98 -2.26 6.69
C GLN A 118 5.96 -1.14 7.04
N ARG A 119 5.46 -0.01 7.52
CA ARG A 119 6.30 1.15 7.80
C ARG A 119 7.06 1.02 9.10
N TRP A 120 6.42 0.42 10.11
CA TRP A 120 6.91 0.42 11.47
C TRP A 120 7.55 -0.92 11.82
N ILE A 121 6.81 -2.02 11.78
CA ILE A 121 7.30 -3.34 12.24
C ILE A 121 8.36 -3.93 11.31
N ALA A 122 8.23 -3.75 9.99
CA ALA A 122 9.21 -4.29 9.05
C ALA A 122 10.61 -3.65 9.23
N ASN A 123 10.66 -2.39 9.64
CA ASN A 123 11.91 -1.64 9.82
C ASN A 123 12.52 -1.80 11.24
N HIS A 124 11.75 -2.24 12.24
CA HIS A 124 12.25 -2.50 13.60
C HIS A 124 12.85 -3.91 13.76
N GLN A 125 13.50 -4.40 12.70
CA GLN A 125 14.10 -5.74 12.61
C GLN A 125 15.42 -5.89 13.40
N SER A 126 15.90 -4.83 14.07
CA SER A 126 17.17 -4.82 14.81
C SER A 126 17.10 -5.46 16.20
N THR A 127 15.92 -5.71 16.74
CA THR A 127 15.78 -6.62 17.90
C THR A 127 15.48 -8.00 17.33
N GLN A 128 16.48 -8.88 17.34
CA GLN A 128 16.33 -10.32 17.17
C GLN A 128 15.46 -10.89 18.30
N ASP A 129 14.19 -10.54 18.28
CA ASP A 129 13.16 -11.15 19.10
C ASP A 129 11.87 -11.02 18.32
N GLY A 130 11.36 -12.16 17.83
CA GLY A 130 9.97 -12.27 17.35
C GLY A 130 8.94 -11.78 18.37
N HIS A 131 9.38 -11.48 19.60
CA HIS A 131 8.60 -10.91 20.68
C HIS A 131 7.92 -9.57 20.33
N LEU A 132 8.55 -8.65 19.56
CA LEU A 132 7.86 -7.40 19.21
C LEU A 132 6.65 -7.65 18.30
N ARG A 133 6.77 -8.57 17.33
CA ARG A 133 5.64 -8.98 16.46
C ARG A 133 4.54 -9.66 17.26
N TYR A 134 4.91 -10.49 18.23
CA TYR A 134 3.97 -11.13 19.14
C TYR A 134 3.22 -10.13 20.03
N ARG A 135 3.94 -9.16 20.62
CA ARG A 135 3.35 -8.13 21.47
C ARG A 135 2.50 -7.13 20.68
N CYS A 136 2.93 -6.79 19.46
CA CYS A 136 2.20 -5.94 18.53
C CYS A 136 1.19 -6.76 17.70
N SER A 137 0.17 -7.28 18.37
CA SER A 137 -0.86 -8.11 17.75
C SER A 137 -2.25 -7.71 18.22
N ASN A 138 -3.28 -8.12 17.49
CA ASN A 138 -4.65 -8.06 17.98
C ASN A 138 -4.97 -9.36 18.72
N ARG A 139 -5.40 -9.25 19.98
CA ARG A 139 -5.80 -10.37 20.84
C ARG A 139 -7.32 -10.58 20.88
N ASN A 140 -8.03 -9.91 19.99
CA ASN A 140 -9.46 -10.10 19.80
C ASN A 140 -9.81 -9.96 18.32
N LYS A 141 -10.65 -10.86 17.82
CA LYS A 141 -11.20 -10.85 16.46
C LYS A 141 -12.00 -9.60 16.07
N LEU A 142 -12.43 -8.78 17.05
CA LEU A 142 -13.20 -7.54 16.85
C LEU A 142 -12.38 -6.26 16.97
N CYS A 143 -11.06 -6.34 17.15
CA CYS A 143 -10.20 -5.16 17.30
C CYS A 143 -10.35 -4.18 16.12
N ALA A 144 -10.46 -4.68 14.89
CA ALA A 144 -10.65 -3.83 13.72
C ALA A 144 -11.99 -3.08 13.74
N TYR A 145 -13.07 -3.73 14.21
CA TYR A 145 -14.37 -3.11 14.39
C TYR A 145 -14.31 -2.01 15.45
N TRP A 146 -13.83 -2.31 16.65
CA TRP A 146 -13.73 -1.33 17.74
C TRP A 146 -12.85 -0.14 17.36
N ALA A 147 -11.71 -0.40 16.72
CA ALA A 147 -10.85 0.67 16.23
C ALA A 147 -11.53 1.51 15.12
N SER A 148 -12.38 0.91 14.28
CA SER A 148 -13.13 1.63 13.24
C SER A 148 -14.16 2.61 13.80
N ILE A 149 -14.77 2.29 14.96
CA ILE A 149 -15.78 3.13 15.61
C ILE A 149 -15.20 4.11 16.65
N GLY A 150 -13.87 4.10 16.82
CA GLY A 150 -13.14 5.10 17.62
C GLY A 150 -12.73 4.66 19.02
N GLU A 151 -12.80 3.37 19.35
CA GLU A 151 -12.43 2.87 20.69
C GLU A 151 -10.97 3.14 21.05
N CYS A 152 -10.07 3.27 20.07
CA CYS A 152 -8.67 3.66 20.34
C CYS A 152 -8.55 5.00 21.10
N SER A 153 -9.53 5.90 20.93
CA SER A 153 -9.58 7.18 21.63
C SER A 153 -10.53 7.16 22.82
N ASN A 154 -11.65 6.45 22.70
CA ASN A 154 -12.68 6.41 23.75
C ASN A 154 -12.29 5.49 24.91
N ASN A 155 -11.56 4.40 24.62
CA ASN A 155 -11.13 3.40 25.58
C ASN A 155 -9.67 2.98 25.33
N PRO A 156 -8.72 3.92 25.49
CA PRO A 156 -7.33 3.72 25.09
C PRO A 156 -6.64 2.61 25.89
N MET A 157 -6.93 2.47 27.19
CA MET A 157 -6.25 1.44 28.01
C MET A 157 -6.61 0.04 27.56
N PHE A 158 -7.90 -0.26 27.39
CA PHE A 158 -8.34 -1.57 26.89
C PHE A 158 -7.81 -1.85 25.48
N MET A 159 -7.86 -0.84 24.61
CA MET A 159 -7.40 -1.00 23.24
C MET A 159 -5.89 -1.15 23.14
N GLU A 160 -5.11 -0.55 24.03
CA GLU A 160 -3.65 -0.75 24.10
C GLU A 160 -3.30 -2.14 24.63
N ASP A 161 -4.07 -2.69 25.57
CA ASP A 161 -3.82 -4.04 26.09
C ASP A 161 -4.22 -5.15 25.11
N VAL A 162 -5.33 -4.97 24.39
CA VAL A 162 -5.97 -6.03 23.58
C VAL A 162 -5.78 -5.82 22.08
N CYS A 163 -5.74 -4.58 21.62
CA CYS A 163 -5.88 -4.20 20.21
C CYS A 163 -4.80 -3.21 19.74
N VAL A 164 -3.60 -3.30 20.31
CA VAL A 164 -2.49 -2.36 20.08
C VAL A 164 -2.16 -2.17 18.60
N LEU A 165 -2.24 -3.27 17.83
CA LEU A 165 -1.99 -3.26 16.39
C LEU A 165 -3.11 -2.55 15.62
N ALA A 166 -4.39 -2.85 15.92
CA ALA A 166 -5.53 -2.17 15.29
C ALA A 166 -5.52 -0.66 15.56
N CYS A 167 -5.02 -0.24 16.72
CA CYS A 167 -4.84 1.18 17.05
C CYS A 167 -3.54 1.78 16.50
N MET A 168 -2.66 0.97 15.90
CA MET A 168 -1.36 1.40 15.34
C MET A 168 -0.47 2.07 16.40
N ARG A 169 -0.41 1.47 17.60
CA ARG A 169 0.30 2.00 18.80
C ARG A 169 1.46 1.14 19.27
N CYS A 170 2.02 0.31 18.41
CA CYS A 170 3.08 -0.62 18.80
C CYS A 170 4.40 0.05 19.15
N ASP A 171 4.58 1.32 18.78
CA ASP A 171 5.62 2.23 19.27
C ASP A 171 5.64 2.38 20.80
N ARG A 172 4.51 2.15 21.47
CA ARG A 172 4.45 2.16 22.94
C ARG A 172 5.11 0.93 23.58
N LEU A 173 5.33 -0.14 22.82
CA LEU A 173 5.89 -1.39 23.34
C LEU A 173 7.42 -1.36 23.42
N THR A 174 8.07 -0.33 22.88
CA THR A 174 9.53 -0.17 22.87
C THR A 174 10.06 0.74 23.99
N GLU A 175 9.19 1.24 24.87
CA GLU A 175 9.53 2.17 25.96
C GLU A 175 9.52 1.54 27.37
N GLU A 176 9.53 0.20 27.46
CA GLU A 176 9.67 -0.54 28.73
C GLU A 176 11.11 -0.92 29.04
#